data_AF-A0AAQ3B0X1-F1
#
_entry.id   AF-A0AAQ3B0X1-F1
#
_cell.length_a   1.000
_cell.length_b   1.000
_cell.length_c   1.000
_cell.angle_alpha   90.00
_cell.angle_beta   90.00
_cell.angle_gamma   90.00
#
_symmetry.space_group_name_H-M   'P 1'
#
loop_
_entity.id
_entity.type
_entity.pdbx_description
1 polymer ?
#
loop_
_entity_poly.entity_id
_entity_poly.type
_entity_poly.pdbx_seq_one_letter_code
_entity_poly.pdbx_strand_id
1 'polypeptide(L)'
;MFVLISTLISIAILAGIYHLAAKREKQHARKYQLLTLLRDTIHLLRRHRAVTHYSIQHQQNHEKEIEHIHQELGYKLHQLVETSRFENKPMYRVLQIKIDKLLEQWQDNTVARNQMEHGKLIRHSLYLMDEVTLAWLAIAQRDELNDEYHMNWQTVIDSLETLTQLRISIQDMGDKGGPERMKNYASVMIRRLNQLAVISPLSIASPMSTRSIQSLNEYIEGELTSLSEEELYDITSDLSLTIFNTYDQMLSDIIETLYLPLPRLSLA
;
A
#
# COMPACT_ATOMS: atom_id res chain seq x y z
N MET A 1 -38.83 38.15 -29.51
CA MET A 1 -38.55 38.29 -28.05
C MET A 1 -38.46 36.93 -27.36
N PHE A 2 -39.47 36.06 -27.47
CA PHE A 2 -39.43 34.71 -26.88
C PHE A 2 -38.22 33.87 -27.33
N VAL A 3 -37.92 33.87 -28.65
CA VAL A 3 -36.76 33.15 -29.21
C VAL A 3 -35.44 33.62 -28.59
N LEU A 4 -35.21 34.94 -28.50
CA LEU A 4 -33.98 35.50 -27.91
C LEU A 4 -33.84 35.14 -26.42
N ILE A 5 -34.93 35.23 -25.65
CA ILE A 5 -34.94 34.85 -24.22
C ILE A 5 -34.65 33.35 -24.06
N SER A 6 -35.28 32.51 -24.88
CA SER A 6 -35.04 31.06 -24.86
C SER A 6 -33.59 30.72 -25.23
N THR A 7 -33.02 31.35 -26.25
CA THR A 7 -31.61 31.16 -26.63
C THR A 7 -30.66 31.58 -25.50
N LEU A 8 -30.90 32.72 -24.85
CA LEU A 8 -30.07 33.17 -23.71
C LEU A 8 -30.14 32.20 -22.53
N ILE A 9 -31.32 31.68 -22.21
CA ILE A 9 -31.48 30.69 -21.14
C ILE A 9 -30.74 29.39 -21.48
N SER A 10 -30.85 28.90 -22.72
CA SER A 10 -30.13 27.70 -23.16
C SER A 10 -28.62 27.86 -23.09
N ILE A 11 -28.08 29.03 -23.48
CA ILE A 11 -26.65 29.35 -23.34
C ILE A 11 -26.24 29.36 -21.86
N ALA A 12 -27.05 29.96 -20.99
CA ALA A 12 -26.77 30.00 -19.55
C ALA A 12 -26.76 28.60 -18.93
N ILE A 13 -27.70 27.73 -19.31
CA ILE A 13 -27.76 26.33 -18.88
C ILE A 13 -26.51 25.57 -19.36
N LEU A 14 -26.14 25.69 -20.64
CA LEU A 14 -24.94 25.04 -21.19
C LEU A 14 -23.66 25.51 -20.49
N ALA A 15 -23.52 26.82 -20.26
CA ALA A 15 -22.39 27.38 -19.52
C ALA A 15 -22.33 26.83 -18.08
N GLY A 16 -23.48 26.71 -17.41
CA GLY A 16 -23.60 26.10 -16.09
C GLY A 16 -23.19 24.63 -16.07
N ILE A 17 -23.68 23.83 -17.03
CA ILE A 17 -23.31 22.42 -17.18
C ILE A 17 -21.80 22.28 -17.44
N TYR A 18 -21.25 23.08 -18.35
CA TYR A 18 -19.81 23.05 -18.65
C TYR A 18 -18.96 23.40 -17.43
N HIS A 19 -19.36 24.42 -16.67
CA HIS A 19 -18.66 24.81 -15.44
C HIS A 19 -18.69 23.69 -14.38
N LEU A 20 -19.85 23.06 -14.18
CA LEU A 20 -20.00 21.95 -13.25
C LEU A 20 -19.20 20.72 -13.68
N ALA A 21 -19.21 20.39 -14.98
CA ALA A 21 -18.43 19.31 -15.55
C ALA A 21 -16.93 19.54 -15.36
N ALA A 22 -16.42 20.74 -15.68
CA ALA A 22 -15.02 21.09 -15.48
C ALA A 22 -14.61 21.05 -14.00
N LYS A 23 -15.51 21.43 -13.08
CA LYS A 23 -15.26 21.33 -11.64
C LYS A 23 -15.18 19.88 -11.17
N ARG A 24 -16.06 19.00 -11.65
CA ARG A 24 -16.02 17.55 -11.35
C ARG A 24 -14.74 16.91 -11.91
N GLU A 25 -14.39 17.21 -13.15
CA GLU A 25 -13.18 16.70 -13.79
C GLU A 25 -11.92 17.04 -12.99
N LYS A 26 -11.77 18.30 -12.56
CA LYS A 26 -10.65 18.70 -11.69
C LYS A 26 -10.62 17.95 -10.35
N GLN A 27 -11.78 17.59 -9.80
CA GLN A 27 -11.84 16.80 -8.57
C GLN A 27 -11.39 15.36 -8.80
N HIS A 28 -11.86 14.72 -9.88
CA HIS A 28 -11.44 13.39 -10.28
C HIS A 28 -9.93 13.32 -10.57
N ALA A 29 -9.42 14.21 -11.43
CA ALA A 29 -8.00 14.27 -11.78
C ALA A 29 -7.10 14.43 -10.55
N ARG A 30 -7.49 15.27 -9.58
CA ARG A 30 -6.72 15.42 -8.33
C ARG A 30 -6.74 14.15 -7.48
N LYS A 31 -7.90 13.51 -7.32
CA LYS A 31 -8.02 12.26 -6.54
C LYS A 31 -7.22 11.13 -7.17
N TYR A 32 -7.28 11.00 -8.49
CA TYR A 32 -6.46 10.09 -9.29
C TYR A 32 -4.96 10.33 -9.07
N GLN A 33 -4.52 11.59 -9.13
CA GLN A 33 -3.12 11.94 -8.91
C GLN A 33 -2.66 11.63 -7.48
N LEU A 34 -3.48 11.91 -6.46
CA LEU A 34 -3.16 11.58 -5.07
C LEU A 34 -2.99 10.08 -4.87
N LEU A 35 -3.88 9.24 -5.41
CA LEU A 35 -3.75 7.79 -5.32
C LEU A 35 -2.51 7.28 -6.05
N THR A 36 -2.22 7.81 -7.24
CA THR A 36 -1.01 7.45 -8.00
C THR A 36 0.25 7.77 -7.19
N LEU A 37 0.35 8.97 -6.63
CA LEU A 37 1.50 9.39 -5.83
C LEU A 37 1.65 8.58 -4.53
N LEU A 38 0.55 8.22 -3.87
CA LEU A 38 0.58 7.37 -2.68
C LEU A 38 1.02 5.94 -3.02
N ARG A 39 0.54 5.37 -4.14
CA ARG A 39 0.99 4.06 -4.64
C ARG A 39 2.49 4.05 -4.90
N ASP A 40 3.00 5.07 -5.61
CA ASP A 40 4.43 5.23 -5.85
C ASP A 40 5.22 5.35 -4.54
N THR A 41 4.70 6.12 -3.58
CA THR A 41 5.33 6.29 -2.25
C THR A 41 5.43 4.96 -1.50
N ILE A 42 4.37 4.15 -1.49
CA ILE A 42 4.39 2.81 -0.88
C ILE A 42 5.40 1.91 -1.58
N HIS A 43 5.42 1.92 -2.91
CA HIS A 43 6.37 1.13 -3.70
C HIS A 43 7.82 1.49 -3.34
N LEU A 44 8.14 2.78 -3.34
CA LEU A 44 9.47 3.29 -2.99
C LEU A 44 9.85 2.97 -1.54
N LEU A 45 8.93 3.12 -0.57
CA LEU A 45 9.16 2.71 0.82
C LEU A 45 9.48 1.21 0.94
N ARG A 46 8.79 0.36 0.16
CA ARG A 46 9.06 -1.08 0.16
C ARG A 46 10.42 -1.41 -0.44
N ARG A 47 10.81 -0.73 -1.53
CA ARG A 47 12.13 -0.87 -2.13
C ARG A 47 13.23 -0.38 -1.18
N HIS A 48 13.04 0.78 -0.56
CA HIS A 48 13.95 1.30 0.47
C HIS A 48 14.10 0.30 1.63
N ARG A 49 12.98 -0.28 2.10
CA ARG A 49 13.00 -1.32 3.16
C ARG A 49 13.85 -2.51 2.76
N ALA A 50 13.70 -3.03 1.54
CA ALA A 50 14.44 -4.19 1.06
C ALA A 50 15.95 -3.91 0.98
N VAL A 51 16.33 -2.80 0.33
CA VAL A 51 17.74 -2.43 0.13
C VAL A 51 18.44 -2.08 1.45
N THR A 52 17.77 -1.34 2.34
CA THR A 52 18.33 -1.01 3.67
C THR A 52 18.39 -2.23 4.59
N HIS A 53 17.41 -3.13 4.52
CA HIS A 53 17.48 -4.41 5.24
C HIS A 53 18.69 -5.23 4.82
N TYR A 54 18.88 -5.40 3.51
CA TYR A 54 20.03 -6.11 2.97
C TYR A 54 21.36 -5.44 3.38
N SER A 55 21.42 -4.10 3.32
CA SER A 55 22.60 -3.32 3.71
C SER A 55 22.94 -3.48 5.20
N ILE A 56 21.95 -3.46 6.09
CA ILE A 56 22.15 -3.63 7.54
C ILE A 56 22.56 -5.08 7.85
N GLN A 57 21.91 -6.07 7.23
CA GLN A 57 22.14 -7.49 7.52
C GLN A 57 23.51 -7.97 7.01
N HIS A 58 23.90 -7.55 5.80
CA HIS A 58 25.11 -8.03 5.13
C HIS A 58 26.27 -7.04 5.16
N GLN A 59 26.09 -5.87 5.79
CA GLN A 59 27.08 -4.78 5.83
C GLN A 59 27.55 -4.36 4.42
N GLN A 60 26.66 -4.46 3.42
CA GLN A 60 26.97 -4.11 2.03
C GLN A 60 26.51 -2.69 1.69
N ASN A 61 27.31 -2.00 0.87
CA ASN A 61 27.02 -0.62 0.47
C ASN A 61 26.14 -0.56 -0.80
N HIS A 62 24.90 -0.09 -0.65
CA HIS A 62 23.94 0.20 -1.74
C HIS A 62 23.61 1.69 -1.86
N GLU A 63 24.53 2.57 -1.44
CA GLU A 63 24.33 4.02 -1.31
C GLU A 63 23.76 4.68 -2.57
N LYS A 64 24.20 4.29 -3.77
CA LYS A 64 23.66 4.84 -5.03
C LYS A 64 22.18 4.54 -5.24
N GLU A 65 21.75 3.32 -4.94
CA GLU A 65 20.34 2.94 -5.08
C GLU A 65 19.50 3.61 -3.99
N ILE A 66 20.01 3.67 -2.76
CA ILE A 66 19.35 4.30 -1.63
C ILE A 66 19.15 5.81 -1.90
N GLU A 67 20.19 6.50 -2.34
CA GLU A 67 20.13 7.93 -2.71
C GLU A 67 19.11 8.18 -3.83
N HIS A 68 19.06 7.32 -4.84
CA HIS A 68 18.05 7.44 -5.89
C HIS A 68 16.63 7.30 -5.34
N ILE A 69 16.39 6.32 -4.46
CA ILE A 69 15.09 6.14 -3.80
C ILE A 69 14.74 7.36 -2.93
N HIS A 70 15.72 7.94 -2.22
CA HIS A 70 15.53 9.15 -1.41
C HIS A 70 15.05 10.32 -2.25
N GLN A 71 15.71 10.57 -3.39
CA GLN A 71 15.36 11.63 -4.32
C GLN A 71 13.95 11.43 -4.89
N GLU A 72 13.60 10.22 -5.32
CA GLU A 72 12.28 9.91 -5.83
C GLU A 72 11.19 10.06 -4.76
N LEU A 73 11.43 9.58 -3.54
CA LEU A 73 10.50 9.76 -2.41
C LEU A 73 10.29 11.23 -2.09
N GLY A 74 11.37 12.01 -1.97
CA GLY A 74 11.30 13.44 -1.69
C GLY A 74 10.46 14.19 -2.73
N TYR A 75 10.66 13.88 -4.01
CA TYR A 75 9.87 14.46 -5.10
C TYR A 75 8.39 14.08 -5.00
N LYS A 76 8.06 12.80 -4.82
CA LYS A 76 6.66 12.32 -4.73
C LYS A 76 5.94 12.88 -3.51
N LEU A 77 6.62 12.98 -2.37
CA LEU A 77 6.10 13.59 -1.14
C LEU A 77 5.79 15.07 -1.32
N HIS A 78 6.69 15.81 -1.96
CA HIS A 78 6.45 17.21 -2.28
C HIS A 78 5.21 17.36 -3.18
N GLN A 79 5.09 16.53 -4.21
CA GLN A 79 3.91 16.52 -5.08
C GLN A 79 2.62 16.17 -4.32
N LEU A 80 2.66 15.22 -3.38
CA LEU A 80 1.48 14.89 -2.54
C LEU A 80 0.98 16.12 -1.77
N VAL A 81 1.90 16.86 -1.14
CA VAL A 81 1.56 18.07 -0.39
C VAL A 81 0.97 19.12 -1.32
N GLU A 82 1.56 19.35 -2.50
CA GLU A 82 1.09 20.40 -3.43
C GLU A 82 -0.23 20.05 -4.14
N THR A 83 -0.44 18.78 -4.49
CA THR A 83 -1.68 18.30 -5.09
C THR A 83 -2.85 18.28 -4.10
N SER A 84 -2.58 18.11 -2.80
CA SER A 84 -3.64 18.02 -1.78
C SER A 84 -4.38 19.35 -1.54
N ARG A 85 -5.66 19.26 -1.14
CA ARG A 85 -6.43 20.44 -0.71
C ARG A 85 -5.80 21.06 0.54
N PHE A 86 -5.97 22.37 0.70
CA PHE A 86 -5.47 23.12 1.85
C PHE A 86 -5.80 22.46 3.19
N GLU A 87 -7.04 21.99 3.37
CA GLU A 87 -7.50 21.31 4.59
C GLU A 87 -6.78 19.97 4.85
N ASN A 88 -6.33 19.28 3.80
CA ASN A 88 -5.68 17.97 3.89
C ASN A 88 -4.14 18.08 3.86
N LYS A 89 -3.56 19.22 3.46
CA LYS A 89 -2.10 19.46 3.43
C LYS A 89 -1.40 19.04 4.73
N PRO A 90 -1.94 19.29 5.95
CA PRO A 90 -1.30 18.87 7.19
C PRO A 90 -1.03 17.36 7.27
N MET A 91 -1.96 16.51 6.83
CA MET A 91 -1.80 15.05 6.90
C MET A 91 -0.64 14.56 6.03
N TYR A 92 -0.51 15.08 4.80
CA TYR A 92 0.59 14.75 3.90
C TYR A 92 1.94 15.31 4.38
N ARG A 93 1.96 16.49 5.00
CA ARG A 93 3.18 17.03 5.63
C ARG A 93 3.66 16.16 6.79
N VAL A 94 2.74 15.63 7.59
CA VAL A 94 3.10 14.68 8.66
C VAL A 94 3.69 13.40 8.06
N LEU A 95 3.13 12.88 6.97
CA LEU A 95 3.74 11.74 6.27
C LEU A 95 5.15 12.08 5.79
N GLN A 96 5.33 13.22 5.13
CA GLN A 96 6.62 13.69 4.62
C GLN A 96 7.68 13.75 5.72
N ILE A 97 7.41 14.48 6.81
CA ILE A 97 8.35 14.62 7.94
C ILE A 97 8.75 13.26 8.51
N LYS A 98 7.80 12.34 8.62
CA LYS A 98 8.08 11.01 9.17
C LYS A 98 8.91 10.15 8.20
N ILE A 99 8.69 10.25 6.89
CA ILE A 99 9.52 9.57 5.89
C ILE A 99 10.91 10.18 5.86
N ASP A 100 11.05 11.50 5.79
CA ASP A 100 12.36 12.18 5.78
C ASP A 100 13.22 11.73 6.97
N LYS A 101 12.61 11.68 8.17
CA LYS A 101 13.28 11.15 9.37
C LYS A 101 13.76 9.70 9.22
N LEU A 102 12.97 8.84 8.59
CA LEU A 102 13.40 7.45 8.32
C LEU A 102 14.59 7.43 7.34
N LEU A 103 14.55 8.23 6.28
CA LEU A 103 15.61 8.29 5.28
C LEU A 103 16.92 8.81 5.85
N GLU A 104 16.88 9.67 6.87
CA GLU A 104 18.07 10.16 7.58
C GLU A 104 18.62 9.16 8.61
N GLN A 105 17.76 8.38 9.26
CA GLN A 105 18.12 7.63 10.47
C GLN A 105 18.18 6.11 10.29
N TRP A 106 17.97 5.59 9.08
CA TRP A 106 17.89 4.13 8.87
C TRP A 106 19.18 3.39 9.21
N GLN A 107 20.35 4.03 9.05
CA GLN A 107 21.66 3.44 9.31
C GLN A 107 21.87 3.11 10.80
N ASP A 108 21.24 3.87 11.69
CA ASP A 108 21.32 3.67 13.15
C ASP A 108 20.33 2.61 13.65
N ASN A 109 19.48 2.06 12.78
CA ASN A 109 18.48 1.08 13.16
C ASN A 109 19.05 -0.34 13.15
N THR A 110 18.59 -1.17 14.08
CA THR A 110 18.67 -2.63 13.94
C THR A 110 17.76 -3.10 12.80
N VAL A 111 18.00 -4.31 12.26
CA VAL A 111 17.13 -4.95 11.26
C VAL A 111 15.66 -4.91 11.68
N ALA A 112 15.39 -5.34 12.92
CA ALA A 112 14.07 -5.33 13.54
C ALA A 112 13.40 -3.95 13.51
N ARG A 113 14.13 -2.94 14.00
CA ARG A 113 13.64 -1.56 14.09
C ARG A 113 13.41 -0.97 12.70
N ASN A 114 14.32 -1.23 11.76
CA ASN A 114 14.20 -0.75 10.39
C ASN A 114 12.94 -1.30 9.71
N GLN A 115 12.67 -2.60 9.83
CA GLN A 115 11.45 -3.23 9.31
C GLN A 115 10.19 -2.63 9.94
N MET A 116 10.19 -2.40 11.26
CA MET A 116 9.07 -1.81 11.99
C MET A 116 8.77 -0.37 11.55
N GLU A 117 9.78 0.50 11.47
CA GLU A 117 9.60 1.91 11.09
C GLU A 117 9.09 2.03 9.65
N HIS A 118 9.63 1.25 8.71
CA HIS A 118 9.08 1.17 7.36
C HIS A 118 7.62 0.68 7.35
N GLY A 119 7.31 -0.37 8.11
CA GLY A 119 5.94 -0.91 8.21
C GLY A 119 4.94 0.13 8.73
N LYS A 120 5.33 0.98 9.68
CA LYS A 120 4.49 2.10 10.17
C LYS A 120 4.19 3.11 9.05
N LEU A 121 5.18 3.50 8.26
CA LEU A 121 5.02 4.51 7.21
C LEU A 121 4.26 3.98 6.00
N ILE A 122 4.44 2.71 5.66
CA ILE A 122 3.65 2.05 4.63
C ILE A 122 2.17 2.00 5.06
N ARG A 123 1.87 1.60 6.30
CA ARG A 123 0.50 1.64 6.85
C ARG A 123 -0.08 3.06 6.88
N HIS A 124 0.72 4.06 7.25
CA HIS A 124 0.27 5.45 7.22
C HIS A 124 -0.09 5.91 5.80
N SER A 125 0.71 5.54 4.80
CA SER A 125 0.42 5.84 3.39
C SER A 125 -0.84 5.15 2.91
N LEU A 126 -1.04 3.89 3.30
CA LEU A 126 -2.24 3.10 3.07
C LEU A 126 -3.49 3.79 3.65
N TYR A 127 -3.46 4.26 4.90
CA TYR A 127 -4.60 5.00 5.47
C TYR A 127 -4.93 6.28 4.71
N LEU A 128 -3.92 7.00 4.17
CA LEU A 128 -4.21 8.15 3.30
C LEU A 128 -4.85 7.73 1.96
N MET A 129 -4.51 6.55 1.44
CA MET A 129 -5.17 6.02 0.24
C MET A 129 -6.63 5.68 0.51
N ASP A 130 -6.93 5.09 1.65
CA ASP A 130 -8.30 4.81 2.13
C ASP A 130 -9.13 6.09 2.20
N GLU A 131 -8.63 7.11 2.90
CA GLU A 131 -9.27 8.42 2.98
C GLU A 131 -9.52 9.05 1.61
N VAL A 132 -8.55 8.94 0.69
CA VAL A 132 -8.71 9.47 -0.67
C VAL A 132 -9.80 8.71 -1.44
N THR A 133 -9.82 7.38 -1.32
CA THR A 133 -10.73 6.46 -2.01
C THR A 133 -12.16 6.59 -1.51
N LEU A 134 -12.39 6.53 -0.20
CA LEU A 134 -13.72 6.73 0.41
C LEU A 134 -14.31 8.08 0.03
N ALA A 135 -13.53 9.15 0.14
CA ALA A 135 -13.99 10.48 -0.25
C ALA A 135 -14.24 10.59 -1.77
N TRP A 136 -13.59 9.78 -2.60
CA TRP A 136 -13.88 9.74 -4.04
C TRP A 136 -15.19 8.98 -4.30
N LEU A 137 -15.36 7.80 -3.73
CA LEU A 137 -16.59 7.01 -3.82
C LEU A 137 -17.82 7.78 -3.36
N ALA A 138 -17.71 8.54 -2.27
CA ALA A 138 -18.78 9.42 -1.78
C ALA A 138 -19.12 10.54 -2.77
N ILE A 139 -18.13 11.16 -3.41
CA ILE A 139 -18.36 12.20 -4.44
C ILE A 139 -18.99 11.58 -5.70
N ALA A 140 -18.59 10.37 -6.06
CA ALA A 140 -19.11 9.64 -7.21
C ALA A 140 -20.49 9.00 -6.96
N GLN A 141 -20.99 9.02 -5.71
CA GLN A 141 -22.24 8.39 -5.30
C GLN A 141 -22.27 6.91 -5.68
N ARG A 142 -21.20 6.19 -5.34
CA ARG A 142 -21.03 4.75 -5.59
C ARG A 142 -21.06 3.99 -4.27
N ASP A 143 -22.21 3.99 -3.61
CA ASP A 143 -22.39 3.37 -2.30
C ASP A 143 -22.14 1.86 -2.34
N GLU A 144 -22.55 1.19 -3.42
CA GLU A 144 -22.29 -0.24 -3.63
C GLU A 144 -20.79 -0.59 -3.65
N LEU A 145 -19.96 0.24 -4.31
CA LEU A 145 -18.51 0.07 -4.36
C LEU A 145 -17.85 0.46 -3.03
N ASN A 146 -18.51 1.27 -2.21
CA ASN A 146 -18.00 1.66 -0.90
C ASN A 146 -18.03 0.48 0.07
N ASP A 147 -19.15 -0.24 0.15
CA ASP A 147 -19.26 -1.41 1.00
C ASP A 147 -18.27 -2.51 0.60
N GLU A 148 -18.16 -2.79 -0.71
CA GLU A 148 -17.18 -3.73 -1.25
C GLU A 148 -15.74 -3.31 -0.93
N TYR A 149 -15.41 -2.04 -1.18
CA TYR A 149 -14.08 -1.50 -0.87
C TYR A 149 -13.76 -1.64 0.61
N HIS A 150 -14.67 -1.27 1.50
CA HIS A 150 -14.46 -1.28 2.93
C HIS A 150 -14.22 -2.71 3.45
N MET A 151 -15.01 -3.69 3.00
CA MET A 151 -14.84 -5.10 3.36
C MET A 151 -13.48 -5.64 2.90
N ASN A 152 -13.11 -5.35 1.65
CA ASN A 152 -11.84 -5.83 1.08
C ASN A 152 -10.64 -5.12 1.73
N TRP A 153 -10.74 -3.82 1.99
CA TRP A 153 -9.76 -3.02 2.72
C TRP A 153 -9.48 -3.58 4.11
N GLN A 154 -10.53 -3.89 4.88
CA GLN A 154 -10.38 -4.46 6.21
C GLN A 154 -9.62 -5.79 6.15
N THR A 155 -9.92 -6.63 5.16
CA THR A 155 -9.22 -7.90 4.94
C THR A 155 -7.74 -7.70 4.64
N VAL A 156 -7.38 -6.69 3.84
CA VAL A 156 -5.99 -6.31 3.55
C VAL A 156 -5.28 -5.85 4.83
N ILE A 157 -5.88 -4.95 5.60
CA ILE A 157 -5.26 -4.40 6.81
C ILE A 157 -5.08 -5.47 7.89
N ASP A 158 -6.08 -6.32 8.10
CA ASP A 158 -6.00 -7.48 9.00
C ASP A 158 -4.85 -8.43 8.61
N SER A 159 -4.65 -8.62 7.31
CA SER A 159 -3.58 -9.46 6.78
C SER A 159 -2.20 -8.84 7.03
N LEU A 160 -2.06 -7.52 6.85
CA LEU A 160 -0.82 -6.79 7.15
C LEU A 160 -0.50 -6.79 8.67
N GLU A 161 -1.52 -6.71 9.52
CA GLU A 161 -1.33 -6.81 10.96
C GLU A 161 -0.88 -8.21 11.36
N THR A 162 -1.54 -9.25 10.83
CA THR A 162 -1.12 -10.65 11.03
C THR A 162 0.32 -10.87 10.56
N LEU A 163 0.69 -10.33 9.39
CA LEU A 163 2.05 -10.38 8.88
C LEU A 163 3.05 -9.67 9.80
N THR A 164 2.64 -8.56 10.43
CA THR A 164 3.47 -7.86 11.42
C THR A 164 3.72 -8.75 12.62
N GLN A 165 2.69 -9.40 13.16
CA GLN A 165 2.81 -10.32 14.29
C GLN A 165 3.71 -11.52 13.96
N LEU A 166 3.54 -12.09 12.75
CA LEU A 166 4.40 -13.17 12.25
C LEU A 166 5.88 -12.75 12.20
N ARG A 167 6.17 -11.53 11.71
CA ARG A 167 7.53 -10.99 11.66
C ARG A 167 8.14 -10.71 13.03
N ILE A 168 7.32 -10.30 13.99
CA ILE A 168 7.75 -10.10 15.38
C ILE A 168 8.14 -11.46 15.97
N SER A 169 7.35 -12.51 15.75
CA SER A 169 7.66 -13.84 16.31
C SER A 169 8.92 -14.49 15.77
N ILE A 170 9.48 -14.03 14.64
CA ILE A 170 10.78 -14.50 14.14
C ILE A 170 11.88 -14.23 15.17
N GLN A 171 11.85 -13.07 15.84
CA GLN A 171 12.88 -12.67 16.82
C GLN A 171 12.84 -13.51 18.10
N ASP A 172 11.68 -14.10 18.39
CA ASP A 172 11.45 -14.89 19.59
C ASP A 172 11.76 -16.38 19.36
N MET A 173 12.24 -16.79 18.18
CA MET A 173 12.41 -18.21 17.85
C MET A 173 13.43 -18.94 18.74
N GLY A 174 14.41 -18.21 19.28
CA GLY A 174 15.37 -18.76 20.24
C GLY A 174 14.79 -18.97 21.65
N ASP A 175 13.61 -18.40 21.95
CA ASP A 175 13.01 -18.46 23.27
C ASP A 175 12.20 -19.75 23.50
N LYS A 176 11.99 -20.08 24.78
CA LYS A 176 11.08 -21.17 25.17
C LYS A 176 9.67 -20.91 24.59
N GLY A 177 9.21 -21.83 23.75
CA GLY A 177 7.91 -21.74 23.08
C GLY A 177 7.86 -20.77 21.89
N GLY A 178 8.98 -20.16 21.50
CA GLY A 178 9.10 -19.35 20.28
C GLY A 178 8.65 -20.08 19.01
N PRO A 179 9.13 -21.31 18.74
CA PRO A 179 8.72 -22.08 17.58
C PRO A 179 7.21 -22.34 17.51
N GLU A 180 6.56 -22.65 18.65
CA GLU A 180 5.11 -22.85 18.70
C GLU A 180 4.33 -21.56 18.45
N ARG A 181 4.81 -20.42 18.98
CA ARG A 181 4.22 -19.10 18.65
C ARG A 181 4.35 -18.80 17.16
N MET A 182 5.51 -19.08 16.56
CA MET A 182 5.76 -18.89 15.14
C MET A 182 4.80 -19.72 14.29
N LYS A 183 4.63 -21.02 14.60
CA LYS A 183 3.66 -21.91 13.93
C LYS A 183 2.22 -21.38 14.03
N ASN A 184 1.83 -20.89 15.20
CA ASN A 184 0.49 -20.31 15.40
C ASN A 184 0.27 -19.08 14.51
N TYR A 185 1.19 -18.12 14.50
CA TYR A 185 1.06 -16.94 13.63
C TYR A 185 1.12 -17.30 12.14
N ALA A 186 1.96 -18.28 11.77
CA ALA A 186 2.03 -18.78 10.40
C ALA A 186 0.67 -19.37 9.96
N SER A 187 0.05 -20.20 10.80
CA SER A 187 -1.28 -20.76 10.52
C SER A 187 -2.36 -19.67 10.35
N VAL A 188 -2.35 -18.65 11.22
CA VAL A 188 -3.27 -17.50 11.07
C VAL A 188 -2.99 -16.74 9.77
N MET A 189 -1.72 -16.55 9.40
CA MET A 189 -1.33 -15.89 8.16
C MET A 189 -1.83 -16.66 6.92
N ILE A 190 -1.68 -17.99 6.88
CA ILE A 190 -2.22 -18.81 5.80
C ILE A 190 -3.73 -18.64 5.66
N ARG A 191 -4.47 -18.63 6.79
CA ARG A 191 -5.91 -18.35 6.76
C ARG A 191 -6.22 -16.96 6.18
N ARG A 192 -5.44 -15.93 6.50
CA ARG A 192 -5.59 -14.58 5.93
C ARG A 192 -5.31 -14.54 4.44
N LEU A 193 -4.28 -15.24 3.96
CA LEU A 193 -3.99 -15.36 2.52
C LEU A 193 -5.14 -16.04 1.76
N ASN A 194 -5.77 -17.05 2.35
CA ASN A 194 -6.95 -17.69 1.78
C ASN A 194 -8.15 -16.73 1.69
N GLN A 195 -8.31 -15.81 2.65
CA GLN A 195 -9.33 -14.75 2.55
C GLN A 195 -9.01 -13.78 1.40
N LEU A 196 -7.74 -13.39 1.25
CA LEU A 196 -7.29 -12.54 0.14
C LEU A 196 -7.45 -13.20 -1.24
N ALA A 197 -7.44 -14.53 -1.31
CA ALA A 197 -7.66 -15.26 -2.56
C ALA A 197 -9.07 -15.06 -3.13
N VAL A 198 -10.04 -14.70 -2.29
CA VAL A 198 -11.39 -14.32 -2.73
C VAL A 198 -11.38 -12.98 -3.46
N ILE A 199 -10.47 -12.06 -3.08
CA ILE A 199 -10.34 -10.72 -3.66
C ILE A 199 -9.47 -10.75 -4.92
N SER A 200 -8.28 -11.37 -4.84
CA SER A 200 -7.33 -11.44 -5.95
C SER A 200 -6.72 -12.85 -6.03
N PRO A 201 -7.40 -13.81 -6.68
CA PRO A 201 -6.93 -15.19 -6.75
C PRO A 201 -5.61 -15.32 -7.49
N LEU A 202 -5.39 -14.50 -8.54
CA LEU A 202 -4.17 -14.53 -9.34
C LEU A 202 -2.94 -14.07 -8.56
N SER A 203 -3.08 -13.07 -7.68
CA SER A 203 -1.98 -12.60 -6.82
C SER A 203 -1.53 -13.70 -5.87
N ILE A 204 -2.48 -14.40 -5.25
CA ILE A 204 -2.23 -15.49 -4.30
C ILE A 204 -1.67 -16.72 -5.01
N ALA A 205 -2.14 -17.03 -6.22
CA ALA A 205 -1.68 -18.16 -7.03
C ALA A 205 -0.34 -17.93 -7.75
N SER A 206 0.27 -16.75 -7.58
CA SER A 206 1.56 -16.45 -8.20
C SER A 206 2.65 -17.44 -7.72
N PRO A 207 3.62 -17.83 -8.58
CA PRO A 207 4.63 -18.82 -8.21
C PRO A 207 5.43 -18.48 -6.94
N MET A 208 5.72 -17.20 -6.72
CA MET A 208 6.40 -16.71 -5.53
C MET A 208 5.52 -16.91 -4.28
N SER A 209 4.26 -16.48 -4.32
CA SER A 209 3.30 -16.64 -3.23
C SER A 209 3.08 -18.11 -2.88
N THR A 210 2.86 -18.96 -3.89
CA THR A 210 2.63 -20.40 -3.70
C THR A 210 3.82 -21.09 -3.03
N ARG A 211 5.07 -20.76 -3.42
CA ARG A 211 6.26 -21.29 -2.76
C ARG A 211 6.35 -20.87 -1.29
N SER A 212 6.17 -19.58 -1.01
CA SER A 212 6.19 -19.06 0.37
C SER A 212 5.08 -19.67 1.25
N ILE A 213 3.88 -19.86 0.70
CA ILE A 213 2.76 -20.54 1.37
C ILE A 213 3.10 -22.01 1.65
N GLN A 214 3.66 -22.70 0.66
CA GLN A 214 4.05 -24.11 0.79
C GLN A 214 5.11 -24.28 1.88
N SER A 215 6.19 -23.50 1.86
CA SER A 215 7.24 -23.58 2.89
C SER A 215 6.71 -23.30 4.30
N LEU A 216 5.75 -22.37 4.45
CA LEU A 216 5.09 -22.16 5.74
C LEU A 216 4.22 -23.35 6.16
N ASN A 217 3.47 -23.95 5.25
CA ASN A 217 2.66 -25.13 5.56
C ASN A 217 3.54 -26.32 5.97
N GLU A 218 4.60 -26.61 5.23
CA GLU A 218 5.57 -27.68 5.55
C GLU A 218 6.20 -27.45 6.95
N TYR A 219 6.49 -26.19 7.29
CA TYR A 219 6.99 -25.83 8.64
C TYR A 219 5.92 -26.00 9.73
N ILE A 220 4.67 -25.61 9.47
CA ILE A 220 3.55 -25.78 10.41
C ILE A 220 3.32 -27.27 10.70
N GLU A 221 3.28 -28.09 9.65
CA GLU A 221 3.02 -29.54 9.70
C GLU A 221 4.20 -30.33 10.28
N GLY A 222 5.38 -29.72 10.36
CA GLY A 222 6.60 -30.33 10.90
C GLY A 222 7.34 -31.21 9.91
N GLU A 223 7.00 -31.13 8.62
CA GLU A 223 7.75 -31.77 7.54
C GLU A 223 9.10 -31.07 7.32
N LEU A 224 9.14 -29.76 7.56
CA LEU A 224 10.36 -28.96 7.55
C LEU A 224 10.83 -28.70 8.99
N THR A 225 11.99 -29.26 9.34
CA THR A 225 12.49 -29.33 10.73
C THR A 225 12.85 -27.97 11.32
N SER A 226 13.28 -27.02 10.50
CA SER A 226 13.54 -25.64 10.91
C SER A 226 13.65 -24.71 9.70
N LEU A 227 13.10 -23.50 9.82
CA LEU A 227 13.44 -22.38 8.94
C LEU A 227 14.42 -21.46 9.68
N SER A 228 15.43 -20.97 8.99
CA SER A 228 16.29 -19.90 9.49
C SER A 228 15.53 -18.58 9.57
N GLU A 229 16.01 -17.64 10.39
CA GLU A 229 15.43 -16.30 10.48
C GLU A 229 15.45 -15.58 9.12
N GLU A 230 16.50 -15.80 8.33
CA GLU A 230 16.65 -15.24 6.98
C GLU A 230 15.55 -15.74 6.04
N GLU A 231 15.35 -17.05 5.95
CA GLU A 231 14.28 -17.65 5.14
C GLU A 231 12.90 -17.15 5.56
N LEU A 232 12.67 -16.93 6.86
CA LEU A 232 11.41 -16.39 7.36
C LEU A 232 11.22 -14.92 7.01
N TYR A 233 12.28 -14.11 7.01
CA TYR A 233 12.20 -12.74 6.55
C TYR A 233 11.96 -12.64 5.04
N ASP A 234 12.51 -13.56 4.26
CA ASP A 234 12.24 -13.68 2.82
C ASP A 234 10.78 -14.08 2.56
N ILE A 235 10.31 -15.16 3.18
CA ILE A 235 8.91 -15.61 3.10
C ILE A 235 7.97 -14.46 3.48
N THR A 236 8.19 -13.81 4.62
CA THR A 236 7.31 -12.71 5.05
C THR A 236 7.43 -11.47 4.16
N SER A 237 8.49 -11.32 3.38
CA SER A 237 8.65 -10.25 2.38
C SER A 237 7.89 -10.57 1.09
N ASP A 238 7.93 -11.83 0.65
CA ASP A 238 7.10 -12.34 -0.44
C ASP A 238 5.60 -12.20 -0.11
N LEU A 239 5.19 -12.63 1.09
CA LEU A 239 3.81 -12.47 1.55
C LEU A 239 3.40 -10.99 1.62
N SER A 240 4.30 -10.10 2.05
CA SER A 240 4.06 -8.66 2.02
C SER A 240 3.76 -8.20 0.60
N LEU A 241 4.56 -8.61 -0.39
CA LEU A 241 4.35 -8.27 -1.79
C LEU A 241 3.01 -8.79 -2.31
N THR A 242 2.66 -10.03 -1.99
CA THR A 242 1.37 -10.61 -2.35
C THR A 242 0.19 -9.79 -1.81
N ILE A 243 0.22 -9.39 -0.53
CA ILE A 243 -0.85 -8.57 0.07
C ILE A 243 -0.96 -7.21 -0.62
N PHE A 244 0.17 -6.58 -0.93
CA PHE A 244 0.18 -5.30 -1.65
C PHE A 244 -0.36 -5.42 -3.07
N ASN A 245 -0.02 -6.50 -3.79
CA ASN A 245 -0.55 -6.74 -5.14
C ASN A 245 -2.06 -6.98 -5.10
N THR A 246 -2.57 -7.70 -4.09
CA THR A 246 -4.02 -7.85 -3.89
C THR A 246 -4.71 -6.50 -3.67
N TYR A 247 -4.14 -5.64 -2.81
CA TYR A 247 -4.67 -4.30 -2.59
C TYR A 247 -4.62 -3.43 -3.85
N ASP A 248 -3.51 -3.51 -4.59
CA ASP A 248 -3.31 -2.72 -5.81
C ASP A 248 -4.31 -3.10 -6.91
N GLN A 249 -4.57 -4.39 -7.06
CA GLN A 249 -5.58 -4.91 -7.98
C GLN A 249 -6.98 -4.43 -7.57
N MET A 250 -7.35 -4.64 -6.31
CA MET A 250 -8.63 -4.19 -5.75
C MET A 250 -8.85 -2.69 -5.98
N LEU A 251 -7.84 -1.88 -5.73
CA LEU A 251 -7.91 -0.44 -5.95
C LEU A 251 -8.02 -0.12 -7.45
N SER A 252 -7.25 -0.79 -8.30
CA SER A 252 -7.29 -0.57 -9.75
C SER A 252 -8.66 -0.85 -10.33
N ASP A 253 -9.30 -1.95 -9.92
CA ASP A 253 -10.65 -2.32 -10.36
C ASP A 253 -11.66 -1.23 -9.98
N ILE A 254 -11.61 -0.73 -8.74
CA ILE A 254 -12.50 0.36 -8.29
C ILE A 254 -12.22 1.65 -9.07
N ILE A 255 -10.97 2.07 -9.21
CA ILE A 255 -10.64 3.35 -9.85
C ILE A 255 -10.93 3.35 -11.35
N GLU A 256 -10.79 2.21 -12.02
CA GLU A 256 -11.16 2.06 -13.44
C GLU A 256 -12.66 2.32 -13.67
N THR A 257 -13.53 1.94 -12.73
CA THR A 257 -14.96 2.28 -12.81
C THR A 257 -15.27 3.75 -12.59
N LEU A 258 -14.37 4.49 -11.92
CA LEU A 258 -14.58 5.89 -11.53
C LEU A 258 -14.02 6.90 -12.52
N TYR A 259 -12.90 6.58 -13.19
CA TYR A 259 -12.20 7.57 -14.01
C TYR A 259 -11.34 6.97 -15.12
N LEU A 260 -10.08 6.65 -14.82
CA LEU A 260 -9.10 6.12 -15.75
C LEU A 260 -8.35 4.97 -15.07
N PRO A 261 -7.90 3.96 -15.82
CA PRO A 261 -7.04 2.92 -15.27
C PRO A 261 -5.81 3.54 -14.60
N LEU A 262 -5.50 3.07 -13.40
CA LEU A 262 -4.30 3.51 -12.69
C LEU A 262 -3.04 3.14 -13.48
N PRO A 263 -1.97 3.97 -13.41
CA PRO A 263 -0.74 3.65 -14.12
C PRO A 263 -0.11 2.39 -13.54
N ARG A 264 0.54 1.60 -14.39
CA ARG A 264 1.33 0.46 -13.95
C ARG A 264 2.48 0.97 -13.10
N LEU A 265 2.67 0.37 -11.93
CA LEU A 265 3.90 0.57 -11.16
C LEU A 265 5.07 0.05 -11.99
N SER A 266 6.18 0.78 -12.03
CA SER A 266 7.42 0.29 -12.64
C SER A 266 7.86 -0.95 -11.86
N LEU A 267 7.70 -2.12 -12.47
CA LEU A 267 8.16 -3.39 -11.90
C LEU A 267 9.68 -3.31 -11.67
N ALA A 268 10.11 -3.75 -10.49
CA ALA A 268 11.50 -4.06 -10.20
C ALA A 268 11.82 -5.47 -10.71
#